data_AF-A0A5J4PB81-F1
#
_entry.id   AF-A0A5J4PB81-F1
#
_cell.length_a   1.000
_cell.length_b   1.000
_cell.length_c   1.000
_cell.angle_alpha   90.00
_cell.angle_beta   90.00
_cell.angle_gamma   90.00
#
_symmetry.space_group_name_H-M   'P 1'
#
loop_
_entity.id
_entity.type
_entity.pdbx_description
1 polymer ?
#
loop_
_entity_poly.entity_id
_entity_poly.type
_entity_poly.pdbx_seq_one_letter_code
_entity_poly.pdbx_strand_id
1 'polypeptide(L)'
;MESAGKEVENEEEREAMKESGIGTPATRAAIIETLFAREYMVREKKSLVPTQKGLSVYEIVKDKRIADVSMTGQWENALARIESGEMQPQTFHRTIEEYIRQITTELLETSISHTGENNCVCPKCKTGKIRFYPKVAKCSDA
;
A
#
# COMPACT_ATOMS: atom_id res chain seq x y z
N MET A 1 -12.57 8.32 -0.67
CA MET A 1 -11.47 8.88 0.15
C MET A 1 -12.01 9.74 1.29
N GLU A 2 -12.94 10.67 1.03
CA GLU A 2 -13.60 11.48 2.09
C GLU A 2 -14.36 10.64 3.12
N SER A 3 -15.11 9.63 2.66
CA SER A 3 -15.93 8.79 3.53
C SER A 3 -15.23 7.49 3.95
N ALA A 4 -13.89 7.46 3.95
CA ALA A 4 -13.13 6.24 4.20
C ALA A 4 -13.37 5.67 5.60
N GLY A 5 -13.67 6.52 6.60
CA GLY A 5 -14.00 6.08 7.95
C GLY A 5 -15.29 5.26 8.08
N LYS A 6 -16.17 5.23 7.07
CA LYS A 6 -17.42 4.45 7.14
C LYS A 6 -17.20 2.95 7.28
N GLU A 7 -16.07 2.44 6.81
CA GLU A 7 -15.71 1.02 6.86
C GLU A 7 -14.87 0.67 8.10
N VAL A 8 -14.59 1.65 8.96
CA VAL A 8 -13.86 1.46 10.21
C VAL A 8 -14.82 1.00 11.30
N GLU A 9 -14.52 -0.15 11.92
CA GLU A 9 -15.34 -0.76 12.97
C GLU A 9 -15.22 -0.03 14.31
N ASN A 10 -14.05 0.52 14.62
CA ASN A 10 -13.80 1.23 15.86
C ASN A 10 -14.46 2.62 15.81
N GLU A 11 -15.36 2.90 16.76
CA GLU A 11 -16.13 4.14 16.81
C GLU A 11 -15.25 5.39 17.00
N GLU A 12 -14.21 5.30 17.82
CA GLU A 12 -13.31 6.42 18.11
C GLU A 12 -12.47 6.78 16.88
N GLU A 13 -11.92 5.78 16.20
CA GLU A 13 -11.19 5.95 14.95
C GLU A 13 -12.08 6.49 13.83
N ARG A 14 -13.32 5.99 13.75
CA ARG A 14 -14.30 6.46 12.77
C ARG A 14 -14.64 7.93 12.97
N GLU A 15 -14.89 8.36 14.20
CA GLU A 15 -15.18 9.77 14.49
C GLU A 15 -13.99 10.67 14.19
N ALA A 16 -12.75 10.22 14.45
CA ALA A 16 -11.53 10.95 14.10
C ALA A 16 -11.37 11.17 12.58
N MET A 17 -11.96 10.30 11.75
CA MET A 17 -11.91 10.36 10.29
C MET A 17 -13.10 11.08 9.64
N LYS A 18 -14.09 11.51 10.42
CA LYS A 18 -15.40 11.96 9.92
C LYS A 18 -15.33 13.24 9.10
N GLU A 19 -14.42 14.15 9.46
CA GLU A 19 -14.26 15.43 8.75
C GLU A 19 -13.17 15.38 7.67
N SER A 20 -12.13 14.57 7.86
CA SER A 20 -10.92 14.58 7.04
C SER A 20 -10.78 13.38 6.11
N GLY A 21 -11.43 12.24 6.37
CA GLY A 21 -11.25 11.01 5.62
C GLY A 21 -9.77 10.62 5.52
N ILE A 22 -9.32 10.23 4.33
CA ILE A 22 -7.89 10.10 4.01
C ILE A 22 -7.44 11.19 3.03
N GLY A 23 -6.34 11.87 3.37
CA GLY A 23 -5.77 12.98 2.61
C GLY A 23 -6.64 14.23 2.58
N THR A 24 -6.07 15.31 2.04
CA THR A 24 -6.75 16.59 1.80
C THR A 24 -7.24 16.67 0.35
N PRO A 25 -8.13 17.63 0.00
CA PRO A 25 -8.59 17.80 -1.38
C PRO A 25 -7.45 17.88 -2.41
N ALA A 26 -6.33 18.53 -2.06
CA ALA A 26 -5.16 18.64 -2.92
C ALA A 26 -4.43 17.30 -3.11
N THR A 27 -4.25 16.51 -2.06
CA THR A 27 -3.51 15.25 -2.16
C THR A 27 -4.34 14.13 -2.79
N ARG A 28 -5.67 14.11 -2.60
CA ARG A 28 -6.56 13.09 -3.18
C ARG A 28 -6.49 13.05 -4.70
N ALA A 29 -6.57 14.21 -5.35
CA ALA A 29 -6.45 14.29 -6.81
C ALA A 29 -5.07 13.78 -7.27
N ALA A 30 -3.99 14.20 -6.61
CA ALA A 30 -2.64 13.78 -6.94
C ALA A 30 -2.41 12.26 -6.75
N ILE A 31 -3.01 11.65 -5.73
CA ILE A 31 -2.93 10.21 -5.50
C ILE A 31 -3.66 9.44 -6.60
N ILE A 32 -4.84 9.88 -7.03
CA ILE A 32 -5.57 9.24 -8.14
C ILE A 32 -4.73 9.28 -9.42
N GLU A 33 -4.13 10.43 -9.75
CA GLU A 33 -3.22 10.55 -10.90
C GLU A 33 -2.00 9.64 -10.76
N THR A 34 -1.46 9.48 -9.55
CA THR A 34 -0.34 8.55 -9.29
C THR A 34 -0.74 7.09 -9.53
N LEU A 35 -1.95 6.69 -9.14
CA LEU A 35 -2.46 5.33 -9.38
C LEU A 35 -2.63 5.03 -10.88
N PHE A 36 -3.03 6.03 -11.67
CA PHE A 36 -3.04 5.93 -13.13
C PHE A 36 -1.62 5.83 -13.70
N ALA A 37 -0.72 6.74 -13.30
CA ALA A 37 0.65 6.78 -13.80
C ALA A 37 1.44 5.49 -13.49
N ARG A 38 1.12 4.81 -12.39
CA ARG A 38 1.70 3.52 -12.01
C ARG A 38 0.98 2.32 -12.63
N GLU A 39 -0.06 2.55 -13.42
CA GLU A 39 -0.89 1.51 -14.05
C GLU A 39 -1.55 0.56 -13.03
N TYR A 40 -1.89 1.06 -11.84
CA TYR A 40 -2.62 0.27 -10.84
C TYR A 40 -4.13 0.27 -11.09
N MET A 41 -4.62 1.27 -11.81
CA MET A 41 -6.01 1.39 -12.21
C MET A 41 -6.14 2.01 -13.59
N VAL A 42 -7.29 1.80 -14.22
CA VAL A 42 -7.68 2.38 -15.50
C VAL A 42 -9.09 2.93 -15.43
N ARG A 43 -9.42 3.83 -16.36
CA ARG A 43 -10.76 4.39 -16.47
C ARG A 43 -11.52 3.66 -17.56
N GLU A 44 -12.61 3.01 -17.18
CA GLU A 44 -13.55 2.37 -18.10
C GLU A 44 -14.87 3.13 -18.07
N LYS A 45 -15.13 3.93 -19.13
CA LYS A 45 -16.28 4.84 -19.19
C LYS A 45 -16.29 5.80 -17.99
N LYS A 46 -17.26 5.62 -17.09
CA LYS A 46 -17.44 6.41 -15.86
C LYS A 46 -16.90 5.72 -14.61
N SER A 47 -16.35 4.52 -14.75
CA SER A 47 -15.86 3.69 -13.64
C SER A 47 -14.34 3.68 -13.57
N LEU A 48 -13.84 3.53 -12.36
CA LEU A 48 -12.44 3.32 -12.04
C LEU A 48 -12.26 1.83 -11.74
N VAL A 49 -11.39 1.15 -12.48
CA VAL A 49 -11.24 -0.32 -12.42
C VAL A 49 -9.77 -0.64 -12.15
N PRO A 50 -9.46 -1.54 -11.18
CA PRO A 50 -8.07 -1.92 -10.92
C PRO A 50 -7.52 -2.78 -12.06
N THR A 51 -6.23 -2.63 -12.36
CA THR A 51 -5.53 -3.51 -13.31
C THR A 51 -5.09 -4.80 -12.61
N GLN A 52 -4.64 -5.80 -13.38
CA GLN A 52 -4.01 -7.00 -12.80
C GLN A 52 -2.79 -6.66 -11.93
N LYS A 53 -2.02 -5.64 -12.32
CA LYS A 53 -0.88 -5.14 -11.55
C LYS A 53 -1.33 -4.51 -10.24
N GLY A 54 -2.38 -3.68 -10.28
CA GLY A 54 -2.98 -3.08 -9.08
C GLY A 54 -3.56 -4.11 -8.12
N LEU A 55 -4.30 -5.09 -8.64
CA LEU A 55 -4.83 -6.22 -7.85
C LEU A 55 -3.71 -7.04 -7.22
N SER A 56 -2.64 -7.32 -7.96
CA SER A 56 -1.48 -8.06 -7.43
C SER A 56 -0.83 -7.31 -6.26
N VAL A 57 -0.66 -5.99 -6.37
CA VAL A 57 -0.13 -5.17 -5.27
C VAL A 57 -1.09 -5.18 -4.09
N TYR A 58 -2.39 -5.00 -4.32
CA TYR A 58 -3.42 -5.05 -3.29
C TYR A 58 -3.39 -6.38 -2.53
N GLU A 59 -3.38 -7.52 -3.22
CA GLU A 59 -3.36 -8.85 -2.59
C GLU A 59 -2.12 -9.08 -1.70
N ILE A 60 -0.98 -8.45 -2.02
CA ILE A 60 0.23 -8.56 -1.19
C ILE A 60 0.08 -7.81 0.14
N VAL A 61 -0.64 -6.67 0.15
CA VAL A 61 -0.63 -5.74 1.28
C VAL A 61 -1.97 -5.61 2.02
N LYS A 62 -3.08 -6.11 1.47
CA LYS A 62 -4.44 -5.88 2.00
C LYS A 62 -4.63 -6.29 3.47
N ASP A 63 -3.94 -7.34 3.90
CA ASP A 63 -4.03 -7.88 5.26
C ASP A 63 -2.95 -7.31 6.20
N LYS A 64 -2.18 -6.32 5.73
CA LYS A 64 -1.05 -5.71 6.46
C LYS A 64 -1.41 -4.34 6.97
N ARG A 65 -0.73 -3.92 8.03
CA ARG A 65 -0.93 -2.60 8.66
C ARG A 65 -0.74 -1.43 7.69
N ILE A 66 0.11 -1.57 6.67
CA ILE A 66 0.32 -0.53 5.65
C ILE A 66 -0.92 -0.22 4.79
N ALA A 67 -1.87 -1.16 4.70
CA ALA A 67 -3.13 -0.96 4.00
C ALA A 67 -4.29 -0.56 4.92
N ASP A 68 -4.04 -0.42 6.23
CA ASP A 68 -5.05 -0.05 7.22
C ASP A 68 -5.43 1.44 7.09
N VAL A 69 -6.72 1.66 6.82
CA VAL A 69 -7.29 2.98 6.62
C VAL A 69 -7.39 3.76 7.94
N SER A 70 -7.67 3.07 9.05
CA SER A 70 -7.71 3.68 10.39
C SER A 70 -6.37 4.29 10.75
N MET A 71 -5.28 3.55 10.52
CA MET A 71 -3.92 4.02 10.79
C MET A 71 -3.58 5.27 9.98
N THR A 72 -4.01 5.34 8.71
CA THR A 72 -3.84 6.55 7.88
C THR A 72 -4.63 7.72 8.45
N GLY A 73 -5.87 7.49 8.92
CA GLY A 73 -6.69 8.52 9.57
C GLY A 73 -6.06 9.06 10.85
N GLN A 74 -5.46 8.19 11.67
CA GLN A 74 -4.75 8.59 12.89
C GLN A 74 -3.56 9.51 12.58
N TRP A 75 -2.84 9.26 11.48
CA TRP A 75 -1.75 10.14 11.05
C TRP A 75 -2.25 11.51 10.60
N GLU A 76 -3.34 11.57 9.84
CA GLU A 76 -3.95 12.85 9.46
C GLU A 76 -4.40 13.65 10.69
N ASN A 77 -4.98 12.98 11.70
CA ASN A 77 -5.32 13.62 12.97
C ASN A 77 -4.07 14.14 13.72
N ALA A 78 -3.01 13.33 13.79
CA ALA A 78 -1.75 13.75 14.42
C ALA A 78 -1.14 14.96 13.70
N LEU A 79 -1.18 15.00 12.37
CA LEU A 79 -0.71 16.13 11.57
C LEU A 79 -1.55 17.39 11.81
N ALA A 80 -2.88 17.27 11.92
CA ALA A 80 -3.75 18.39 12.28
C ALA A 80 -3.47 18.93 13.68
N ARG A 81 -3.20 18.05 14.66
CA ARG A 81 -2.80 18.45 16.02
C ARG A 81 -1.42 19.10 16.07
N ILE A 82 -0.52 18.75 15.14
CA ILE A 82 0.76 19.45 14.98
C ILE A 82 0.51 20.85 14.42
N GLU A 83 -0.36 20.99 13.42
CA GLU A 83 -0.74 22.29 12.84
C GLU A 83 -1.39 23.22 13.89
N SER A 84 -2.25 22.69 14.77
CA SER A 84 -2.87 23.45 15.86
C SER A 84 -1.94 23.71 17.06
N GLY A 85 -0.76 23.09 17.10
CA GLY A 85 0.21 23.20 18.19
C GLY A 85 -0.10 22.32 19.42
N GLU A 86 -1.09 21.43 19.34
CA GLU A 86 -1.48 20.48 20.39
C GLU A 86 -0.58 19.25 20.49
N MET A 87 0.22 18.97 19.46
CA MET A 87 1.19 17.88 19.42
C MET A 87 2.56 18.38 18.97
N GLN A 88 3.61 17.95 19.66
CA GLN A 88 4.98 18.22 19.23
C GLN A 88 5.35 17.36 18.01
N PRO A 89 5.91 17.94 16.93
CA PRO A 89 6.33 17.18 15.75
C PRO A 89 7.27 16.02 16.08
N GLN A 90 8.14 16.18 17.08
CA GLN A 90 9.11 15.17 17.49
C GLN A 90 8.44 13.89 18.01
N THR A 91 7.27 14.01 18.63
CA THR A 91 6.49 12.85 19.10
C THR A 91 6.02 12.03 17.92
N PHE A 92 5.41 12.68 16.92
CA PHE A 92 4.94 12.00 15.72
C PHE A 92 6.09 11.37 14.92
N HIS A 93 7.22 12.08 14.79
CA HIS A 93 8.42 11.55 14.12
C HIS A 93 8.89 10.23 14.72
N ARG A 94 8.96 10.12 16.06
CA ARG A 94 9.36 8.87 16.72
C ARG A 94 8.41 7.72 16.43
N THR A 95 7.09 7.99 16.46
CA THR A 95 6.07 7.00 16.12
C THR A 95 6.22 6.51 14.69
N ILE A 96 6.51 7.40 13.74
CA ILE A 96 6.75 7.03 12.34
C ILE A 96 8.04 6.20 12.18
N GLU A 97 9.13 6.54 12.88
CA GLU A 97 10.37 5.75 12.83
C GLU A 97 10.17 4.32 13.35
N GLU A 98 9.43 4.16 14.45
CA GLU A 98 9.09 2.85 15.01
C GLU A 98 8.21 2.05 14.03
N TYR A 99 7.21 2.69 13.46
CA TYR A 99 6.35 2.09 12.44
C TYR A 99 7.15 1.62 11.21
N ILE A 100 8.05 2.47 10.68
CA ILE A 100 8.89 2.14 9.52
C ILE A 100 9.74 0.90 9.80
N ARG A 101 10.32 0.79 11.01
CA ARG A 101 11.10 -0.40 11.39
C ARG A 101 10.22 -1.66 11.38
N GLN A 102 9.05 -1.60 12.01
CA GLN A 102 8.12 -2.73 12.09
C GLN A 102 7.65 -3.19 10.70
N ILE A 103 7.16 -2.26 9.87
CA ILE A 103 6.60 -2.61 8.56
C ILE A 103 7.68 -3.09 7.59
N THR A 104 8.90 -2.57 7.69
CA THR A 104 10.02 -3.04 6.85
C THR A 104 10.33 -4.50 7.16
N THR A 105 10.38 -4.89 8.44
CA THR A 105 10.56 -6.29 8.84
C THR A 105 9.42 -7.16 8.31
N GLU A 106 8.16 -6.76 8.54
CA GLU A 106 6.97 -7.49 8.08
C GLU A 106 6.96 -7.70 6.55
N LEU A 107 7.31 -6.68 5.78
CA LEU A 107 7.31 -6.75 4.31
C LEU A 107 8.47 -7.59 3.77
N LEU A 108 9.63 -7.60 4.43
CA LEU A 108 10.77 -8.44 4.02
C LEU A 108 10.51 -9.93 4.25
N GLU A 109 9.70 -10.27 5.26
CA GLU A 109 9.27 -11.65 5.53
C GLU A 109 8.14 -12.12 4.59
N THR A 110 7.49 -11.19 3.90
CA THR A 110 6.38 -11.51 3.01
C THR A 110 6.86 -12.21 1.75
N SER A 111 6.40 -13.45 1.54
CA SER A 111 6.64 -14.19 0.31
C SER A 111 5.74 -13.68 -0.82
N ILE A 112 6.35 -13.11 -1.86
CA ILE A 112 5.63 -12.70 -3.07
C ILE A 112 5.54 -13.92 -4.00
N SER A 113 4.41 -14.61 -3.96
CA SER A 113 4.10 -15.69 -4.89
C SER A 113 3.98 -15.14 -6.30
N HIS A 114 4.95 -15.43 -7.17
CA HIS A 114 4.82 -15.13 -8.59
C HIS A 114 3.78 -16.09 -9.20
N THR A 115 2.68 -15.55 -9.71
CA THR A 115 1.63 -16.26 -10.47
C THR A 115 2.10 -16.69 -11.87
N GLY A 116 3.31 -17.24 -11.91
CA GLY A 116 3.93 -17.86 -13.07
C GLY A 116 4.68 -19.10 -12.59
N GLU A 117 3.99 -20.01 -11.90
CA GLU A 117 4.49 -21.37 -11.64
C GLU A 117 4.48 -22.18 -12.95
N ASN A 118 5.25 -21.74 -13.93
CA ASN A 118 5.81 -22.65 -14.90
C ASN A 118 7.01 -23.27 -14.20
N ASN A 119 6.83 -24.49 -13.69
CA ASN A 119 7.81 -25.27 -12.95
C ASN A 119 8.94 -25.78 -13.89
N CYS A 120 9.56 -24.85 -14.63
CA CYS A 120 10.56 -25.10 -15.64
C CYS A 120 11.95 -25.11 -15.02
N VAL A 121 12.66 -26.21 -15.18
CA VAL A 121 14.07 -26.32 -14.84
C VAL A 121 14.88 -25.49 -15.84
N CYS A 122 15.86 -24.74 -15.34
CA CYS A 122 16.73 -23.92 -16.17
C CYS A 122 17.52 -24.80 -17.15
N PRO A 123 17.42 -24.56 -18.48
CA PRO A 123 18.15 -25.35 -19.46
C PRO A 123 19.67 -25.14 -19.41
N LYS A 124 20.14 -24.04 -18.77
CA LYS A 124 21.56 -23.69 -18.68
C LYS A 124 22.27 -24.37 -17.51
N CYS A 125 21.70 -24.34 -16.29
CA CYS A 125 22.33 -24.94 -15.10
C CYS A 125 21.71 -26.28 -14.69
N LYS A 126 20.54 -26.67 -15.23
CA LYS A 126 19.83 -27.93 -14.96
C LYS A 126 19.38 -28.17 -13.51
N THR A 127 19.71 -27.28 -12.57
CA THR A 127 19.31 -27.36 -11.16
C THR A 127 18.36 -26.25 -10.75
N GLY A 128 18.59 -25.03 -11.24
CA GLY A 128 17.82 -23.85 -10.86
C GLY A 128 16.45 -23.79 -11.52
N LYS A 129 15.51 -23.10 -10.88
CA LYS A 129 14.16 -22.85 -11.42
C LYS A 129 14.15 -21.55 -12.23
N ILE A 130 13.42 -21.54 -13.35
CA ILE A 130 13.21 -20.33 -14.14
C ILE A 130 12.09 -19.51 -13.51
N ARG A 131 12.38 -18.25 -13.16
CA ARG A 131 11.40 -17.23 -12.79
C ARG A 131 11.09 -16.37 -14.01
N PHE A 132 9.83 -16.36 -14.42
CA PHE A 132 9.36 -15.54 -15.53
C PHE A 132 8.90 -14.16 -15.02
N TYR A 133 9.46 -13.11 -15.60
CA TYR A 133 9.02 -11.72 -15.47
C TYR A 133 8.41 -11.27 -16.81
N PRO A 134 7.63 -10.17 -16.85
CA PRO A 134 6.94 -9.75 -18.07
C PRO A 134 7.82 -9.56 -19.32
N LYS A 135 9.13 -9.28 -19.14
CA LYS A 135 10.08 -9.05 -20.25
C LYS A 135 11.32 -9.93 -20.22
N VAL A 136 11.55 -10.69 -19.15
CA VAL A 136 12.79 -11.46 -18.94
C VAL A 136 12.52 -12.73 -18.15
N ALA A 137 13.33 -13.76 -18.34
CA ALA A 137 13.34 -14.95 -17.51
C ALA A 137 14.70 -15.04 -16.79
N LYS A 138 14.70 -15.27 -15.48
CA LYS A 138 15.93 -15.45 -14.67
C LYS A 138 15.97 -16.84 -14.04
N CYS A 139 17.16 -17.41 -13.98
CA CYS A 139 17.41 -18.63 -13.21
C CYS A 139 17.57 -18.28 -11.72
N SER A 140 17.05 -19.10 -10.82
CA SER A 140 17.19 -18.93 -9.37
C SER A 140 18.63 -19.02 -8.86
N ASP A 141 19.46 -19.78 -9.57
CA ASP A 141 20.83 -20.14 -9.14
C ASP A 141 21.89 -19.40 -9.99
N ALA A 142 21.52 -18.30 -10.66
CA ALA A 142 22.40 -17.54 -11.54
C ALA A 142 22.90 -16.24 -10.91
#